data_AF-A0A2Z4R6A0-F1
#
_entry.id   AF-A0A2Z4R6A0-F1
#
_cell.length_a   1.000
_cell.length_b   1.000
_cell.length_c   1.000
_cell.angle_alpha   90.00
_cell.angle_beta   90.00
_cell.angle_gamma   90.00
#
_symmetry.space_group_name_H-M   'P 1'
#
loop_
_entity.id
_entity.type
_entity.pdbx_description
1 polymer ?
#
loop_
_entity_poly.entity_id
_entity_poly.type
_entity_poly.pdbx_seq_one_letter_code
_entity_poly.pdbx_strand_id
1 'polypeptide(L)'
;MTDQPDMINHPPHYISCPSGIECIEIAELLPFCLGNAYKYLHRAGLKGDSLTDLKKALWYARRAFLNDEKLTEKAKIRILEVASHQDLQKKELLTHFVQKPIGAFYVYLQSHVRKYTTDLDNRPT
;
A
#
# COMPACT_ATOMS: atom_id res chain seq x y z
N MET A 1 15.95 -29.72 8.65
CA MET A 1 14.99 -29.74 7.52
C MET A 1 14.73 -28.29 7.17
N THR A 2 15.23 -27.80 6.04
CA THR A 2 14.95 -26.44 5.57
C THR A 2 13.57 -26.44 4.94
N ASP A 3 12.58 -25.93 5.65
CA ASP A 3 11.24 -25.68 5.12
C ASP A 3 11.40 -24.71 3.95
N GLN A 4 11.09 -25.15 2.73
CA GLN A 4 11.07 -24.23 1.59
C GLN A 4 9.90 -23.27 1.79
N PRO A 5 10.09 -21.95 1.59
CA PRO A 5 9.01 -21.01 1.71
C PRO A 5 7.89 -21.35 0.72
N ASP A 6 6.65 -21.49 1.21
CA ASP A 6 5.47 -21.68 0.37
C ASP A 6 5.20 -20.41 -0.42
N MET A 7 5.71 -20.37 -1.65
CA MET A 7 5.58 -19.20 -2.53
C MET A 7 4.15 -18.92 -2.99
N ILE A 8 3.19 -19.81 -2.73
CA ILE A 8 1.80 -19.68 -3.18
C ILE A 8 0.92 -19.26 -2.00
N ASN A 9 0.93 -20.01 -0.90
CA ASN A 9 0.04 -19.76 0.23
C ASN A 9 0.63 -18.74 1.22
N HIS A 10 1.96 -18.69 1.37
CA HIS A 10 2.64 -17.80 2.32
C HIS A 10 3.95 -17.25 1.73
N PRO A 11 3.91 -16.41 0.70
CA PRO A 11 5.14 -15.93 0.11
C PRO A 11 5.89 -15.06 1.15
N PRO A 12 7.18 -15.29 1.43
CA PRO A 12 7.91 -14.69 2.56
C PRO A 12 7.99 -13.15 2.54
N HIS A 13 7.66 -12.54 1.40
CA HIS A 13 7.57 -11.08 1.24
C HIS A 13 6.17 -10.50 1.60
N TYR A 14 5.23 -11.34 2.04
CA TYR A 14 3.91 -10.97 2.56
C TYR A 14 3.73 -11.31 4.06
N ILE A 15 4.56 -12.22 4.61
CA ILE A 15 4.56 -12.59 6.04
C ILE A 15 5.41 -11.64 6.91
N SER A 16 6.04 -10.63 6.30
CA SER A 16 7.01 -9.77 6.98
C SER A 16 6.39 -8.58 7.75
N CYS A 17 5.06 -8.48 7.82
CA CYS A 17 4.42 -7.47 8.66
C CYS A 17 4.35 -7.99 10.11
N PRO A 18 4.91 -7.30 11.12
CA PRO A 18 4.79 -7.72 12.52
C PRO A 18 3.35 -7.83 13.02
N SER A 19 2.37 -7.30 12.28
CA SER A 19 0.94 -7.46 12.58
C SER A 19 0.41 -8.88 12.32
N GLY A 20 1.14 -9.73 11.58
CA GLY A 20 0.68 -11.07 11.19
C GLY A 20 -0.47 -11.09 10.18
N ILE A 21 -0.85 -9.94 9.60
CA ILE A 21 -1.93 -9.83 8.61
C ILE A 21 -1.35 -9.84 7.21
N GLU A 22 -1.79 -10.79 6.39
CA GLU A 22 -1.34 -10.89 5.01
C GLU A 22 -2.03 -9.85 4.12
N CYS A 23 -1.34 -9.41 3.07
CA CYS A 23 -1.89 -8.43 2.13
C CYS A 23 -3.22 -8.89 1.51
N ILE A 24 -3.38 -10.19 1.25
CA ILE A 24 -4.57 -10.74 0.61
C ILE A 24 -5.81 -10.62 1.51
N GLU A 25 -5.67 -10.81 2.82
CA GLU A 25 -6.76 -10.69 3.80
C GLU A 25 -7.40 -9.30 3.83
N ILE A 26 -6.67 -8.28 3.41
CA ILE A 26 -7.19 -6.92 3.28
C ILE A 26 -7.64 -6.65 1.84
N ALA A 27 -6.85 -7.05 0.85
CA ALA A 27 -7.15 -6.79 -0.54
C ALA A 27 -8.47 -7.43 -1.00
N GLU A 28 -8.82 -8.61 -0.48
CA GLU A 28 -10.09 -9.29 -0.77
C GLU A 28 -11.33 -8.57 -0.20
N LEU A 29 -11.14 -7.73 0.82
CA LEU A 29 -12.22 -6.95 1.46
C LEU A 29 -12.51 -5.64 0.72
N LEU A 30 -11.80 -5.37 -0.37
CA LEU A 30 -11.82 -4.12 -1.10
C LEU A 30 -12.30 -4.35 -2.55
N PRO A 31 -13.01 -3.38 -3.14
CA PRO A 31 -13.24 -3.35 -4.58
C PRO A 31 -11.92 -3.42 -5.37
N PHE A 32 -11.99 -3.89 -6.62
CA PHE A 32 -10.80 -4.26 -7.38
C PHE A 32 -9.71 -3.18 -7.42
N CYS A 33 -10.06 -1.89 -7.64
CA CYS A 33 -9.03 -0.86 -7.73
C CYS A 33 -8.48 -0.51 -6.34
N LEU A 34 -9.32 -0.41 -5.30
CA LEU A 34 -8.86 -0.21 -3.92
C LEU A 34 -7.98 -1.35 -3.40
N GLY A 35 -8.35 -2.60 -3.67
CA GLY A 35 -7.56 -3.77 -3.28
C GLY A 35 -6.18 -3.76 -3.93
N ASN A 36 -6.11 -3.41 -5.23
CA ASN A 36 -4.83 -3.23 -5.90
C ASN A 36 -4.06 -2.00 -5.39
N ALA A 37 -4.72 -0.88 -5.12
CA ALA A 37 -4.08 0.30 -4.54
C ALA A 37 -3.41 -0.06 -3.20
N TYR A 38 -4.17 -0.70 -2.30
CA TYR A 38 -3.65 -1.20 -1.03
C TYR A 38 -2.48 -2.16 -1.22
N LYS A 39 -2.58 -3.14 -2.13
CA LYS A 39 -1.51 -4.11 -2.40
C LYS A 39 -0.18 -3.42 -2.71
N TYR A 40 -0.20 -2.38 -3.54
CA TYR A 40 1.04 -1.65 -3.87
C TYR A 40 1.52 -0.76 -2.73
N LEU A 41 0.64 -0.16 -1.92
CA LEU A 41 1.03 0.55 -0.69
C LEU A 41 1.67 -0.42 0.33
N HIS A 42 1.08 -1.59 0.49
CA HIS A 42 1.58 -2.66 1.36
C HIS A 42 2.96 -3.13 0.89
N ARG A 43 3.15 -3.30 -0.42
CA ARG A 43 4.39 -3.84 -1.00
C ARG A 43 5.52 -2.82 -1.14
N ALA A 44 5.22 -1.53 -1.20
CA ALA A 44 6.23 -0.48 -1.31
C ALA A 44 7.31 -0.64 -0.23
N GLY A 45 8.58 -0.71 -0.66
CA GLY A 45 9.74 -0.92 0.19
C GLY A 45 10.05 -2.38 0.58
N LEU A 46 9.18 -3.34 0.27
CA LEU A 46 9.41 -4.77 0.55
C LEU A 46 10.02 -5.53 -0.64
N LYS A 47 9.77 -5.06 -1.87
CA LYS A 47 10.23 -5.71 -3.09
C LYS A 47 10.61 -4.69 -4.15
N GLY A 48 11.90 -4.59 -4.46
CA GLY A 48 12.41 -3.73 -5.53
C GLY A 48 12.23 -2.23 -5.24
N ASP A 49 12.05 -1.44 -6.30
CA ASP A 49 11.90 0.01 -6.21
C ASP A 49 10.54 0.43 -5.61
N SER A 50 10.59 1.07 -4.43
CA SER A 50 9.42 1.60 -3.73
C SER A 50 8.63 2.61 -4.57
N LEU A 51 9.32 3.45 -5.35
CA LEU A 51 8.67 4.48 -6.16
C LEU A 51 7.79 3.85 -7.25
N THR A 52 8.23 2.77 -7.87
CA THR A 52 7.45 2.02 -8.85
C THR A 52 6.13 1.51 -8.25
N ASP A 53 6.16 1.00 -7.03
CA ASP A 53 4.94 0.55 -6.34
C ASP A 53 4.04 1.73 -5.94
N LEU A 54 4.59 2.85 -5.46
CA LEU A 54 3.79 4.05 -5.17
C LEU A 54 3.13 4.62 -6.45
N LYS A 55 3.81 4.59 -7.61
CA LYS A 55 3.22 4.98 -8.90
C LYS A 55 2.07 4.05 -9.31
N LYS A 56 2.19 2.74 -9.06
CA LYS A 56 1.10 1.78 -9.31
C LYS A 56 -0.07 2.00 -8.35
N ALA A 57 0.20 2.22 -7.05
CA ALA A 57 -0.82 2.58 -6.07
C ALA A 57 -1.59 3.84 -6.51
N LEU A 58 -0.88 4.87 -6.98
CA LEU A 58 -1.47 6.10 -7.50
C LEU A 58 -2.37 5.85 -8.72
N TRP A 59 -1.93 5.00 -9.64
CA TRP A 59 -2.72 4.62 -10.82
C TRP A 59 -4.05 3.96 -10.42
N TYR A 60 -4.03 3.03 -9.47
CA TYR A 60 -5.23 2.37 -8.98
C TYR A 60 -6.11 3.29 -8.12
N ALA A 61 -5.53 4.15 -7.28
CA ALA A 61 -6.27 5.13 -6.48
C ALA A 61 -7.07 6.10 -7.37
N ARG A 62 -6.51 6.53 -8.51
CA ARG A 62 -7.24 7.34 -9.49
C ARG A 62 -8.46 6.61 -10.04
N ARG A 63 -8.34 5.32 -10.36
CA ARG A 63 -9.44 4.52 -10.90
C ARG A 63 -10.51 4.25 -9.84
N ALA A 64 -10.09 3.93 -8.62
CA ALA A 64 -10.99 3.79 -7.48
C ALA A 64 -11.81 5.07 -7.26
N PHE A 65 -11.19 6.25 -7.39
CA PHE A 65 -11.90 7.52 -7.34
C PHE A 65 -12.91 7.69 -8.48
N LEU A 66 -12.52 7.41 -9.72
CA LEU A 66 -13.42 7.50 -10.88
C LEU A 66 -14.60 6.51 -10.80
N ASN A 67 -14.41 5.39 -10.11
CA ASN A 67 -15.42 4.35 -9.92
C ASN A 67 -16.28 4.55 -8.66
N ASP A 68 -16.06 5.61 -7.86
CA ASP A 68 -16.66 5.80 -6.52
C ASP A 68 -16.48 4.58 -5.58
N GLU A 69 -15.32 3.91 -5.66
CA GLU A 69 -15.01 2.79 -4.78
C GLU A 69 -14.78 3.26 -3.33
N LYS A 70 -15.28 2.48 -2.37
CA LYS A 70 -15.23 2.81 -0.93
C LYS A 70 -14.57 1.68 -0.16
N LEU A 71 -13.79 2.06 0.85
CA LEU A 71 -13.24 1.09 1.79
C LEU A 71 -14.37 0.54 2.67
N THR A 72 -14.34 -0.77 2.92
CA THR A 72 -15.20 -1.41 3.92
C THR A 72 -14.68 -1.12 5.33
N GLU A 73 -15.55 -1.06 6.33
CA GLU A 73 -15.14 -0.83 7.73
C GLU A 73 -14.15 -1.89 8.22
N LYS A 74 -14.37 -3.16 7.84
CA LYS A 74 -13.46 -4.26 8.16
C LYS A 74 -12.06 -4.03 7.57
N ALA A 75 -11.96 -3.59 6.31
CA ALA A 75 -10.68 -3.27 5.69
C ALA A 75 -9.99 -2.11 6.41
N LYS A 76 -10.72 -1.05 6.78
CA LYS A 76 -10.15 0.10 7.49
C LYS A 76 -9.46 -0.31 8.79
N ILE A 77 -10.13 -1.13 9.62
CA ILE A 77 -9.58 -1.60 10.89
C ILE A 77 -8.29 -2.40 10.66
N ARG A 78 -8.32 -3.37 9.73
CA ARG A 78 -7.17 -4.20 9.40
C ARG A 78 -6.00 -3.40 8.83
N ILE A 79 -6.27 -2.38 8.00
CA ILE A 79 -5.23 -1.49 7.47
C ILE A 79 -4.56 -0.69 8.58
N LEU A 80 -5.33 -0.18 9.56
CA LEU A 80 -4.77 0.55 10.70
C LEU A 80 -3.94 -0.35 11.62
N GLU A 81 -4.34 -1.60 11.78
CA GLU A 81 -3.57 -2.62 12.51
C GLU A 81 -2.25 -2.96 11.80
N VAL A 82 -2.26 -3.09 10.47
CA VAL A 82 -1.01 -3.18 9.70
C VAL A 82 -0.16 -1.93 9.89
N ALA A 83 -0.76 -0.74 9.79
CA ALA A 83 -0.05 0.53 9.87
C ALA A 83 0.65 0.75 11.22
N SER A 84 0.11 0.25 12.34
CA SER A 84 0.74 0.38 13.65
C SER A 84 2.06 -0.38 13.79
N HIS A 85 2.33 -1.33 12.89
CA HIS A 85 3.52 -2.17 12.85
C HIS A 85 4.52 -1.79 11.74
N GLN A 86 4.30 -0.66 11.05
CA GLN A 86 5.20 -0.16 10.01
C GLN A 86 6.05 1.02 10.50
N ASP A 87 7.10 1.37 9.74
CA ASP A 87 7.84 2.61 9.95
C ASP A 87 6.93 3.84 9.84
N LEU A 88 7.43 4.99 10.33
CA LEU A 88 6.63 6.22 10.42
C LEU A 88 6.07 6.67 9.06
N GLN A 89 6.84 6.55 7.98
CA GLN A 89 6.42 7.01 6.65
C GLN A 89 5.29 6.13 6.12
N LYS A 90 5.46 4.80 6.22
CA LYS A 90 4.46 3.86 5.75
C LYS A 90 3.21 3.85 6.63
N LYS A 91 3.37 4.05 7.94
CA LYS A 91 2.25 4.25 8.87
C LYS A 91 1.41 5.48 8.49
N GLU A 92 2.04 6.62 8.23
CA GLU A 92 1.35 7.84 7.80
C GLU A 92 0.58 7.62 6.50
N LEU A 93 1.25 6.99 5.52
CA LEU A 93 0.67 6.69 4.21
C LEU A 93 -0.58 5.80 4.31
N LEU A 94 -0.51 4.69 5.06
CA LEU A 94 -1.64 3.79 5.28
C LEU A 94 -2.76 4.44 6.10
N THR A 95 -2.40 5.27 7.09
CA THR A 95 -3.37 6.03 7.89
C THR A 95 -4.17 7.00 7.01
N HIS A 96 -3.49 7.73 6.11
CA HIS A 96 -4.15 8.61 5.17
C HIS A 96 -5.01 7.87 4.14
N PHE A 97 -4.61 6.67 3.73
CA PHE A 97 -5.44 5.82 2.86
C PHE A 97 -6.78 5.47 3.50
N VAL A 98 -6.82 5.29 4.82
CA VAL A 98 -8.05 4.99 5.58
C VAL A 98 -8.89 6.24 5.87
N GLN A 99 -8.25 7.33 6.27
CA GLN A 99 -8.94 8.51 6.80
C GLN A 99 -9.49 9.46 5.73
N LYS A 100 -8.89 9.48 4.53
CA LYS A 100 -9.28 10.41 3.47
C LYS A 100 -10.32 9.77 2.54
N PRO A 101 -11.30 10.55 2.04
CA PRO A 101 -12.02 10.16 0.84
C PRO A 101 -11.03 9.82 -0.29
N ILE A 102 -11.36 8.82 -1.12
CA ILE A 102 -10.41 8.29 -2.11
C ILE A 102 -9.85 9.37 -3.06
N GLY A 103 -10.65 10.36 -3.45
CA GLY A 103 -10.18 11.51 -4.24
C GLY A 103 -9.13 12.37 -3.52
N ALA A 104 -9.33 12.63 -2.22
CA ALA A 104 -8.37 13.37 -1.40
C ALA A 104 -7.09 12.54 -1.14
N PHE A 105 -7.23 11.23 -0.97
CA PHE A 105 -6.07 10.33 -0.90
C PHE A 105 -5.27 10.33 -2.20
N TYR A 106 -5.93 10.27 -3.36
CA TYR A 106 -5.28 10.34 -4.67
C TYR A 106 -4.42 11.62 -4.82
N VAL A 107 -4.96 12.78 -4.45
CA VAL A 107 -4.21 14.05 -4.51
C VAL A 107 -3.02 14.06 -3.54
N TYR A 108 -3.21 13.54 -2.33
CA TYR A 108 -2.14 13.37 -1.35
C TYR A 108 -1.01 12.48 -1.91
N LEU A 109 -1.37 11.29 -2.42
CA LEU A 109 -0.41 10.33 -2.96
C LEU A 109 0.30 10.86 -4.20
N GLN A 110 -0.40 11.62 -5.06
CA GLN A 110 0.22 12.29 -6.21
C GLN A 110 1.31 13.26 -5.77
N SER A 111 1.02 14.06 -4.74
CA SER A 111 1.97 15.02 -4.17
C SER A 111 3.15 14.31 -3.52
N HIS A 112 2.89 13.21 -2.80
CA HIS A 112 3.91 12.36 -2.18
C HIS A 112 4.86 11.79 -3.26
N VAL A 113 4.34 11.14 -4.30
CA VAL A 113 5.14 10.55 -5.40
C VAL A 113 6.00 11.59 -6.13
N ARG A 114 5.49 12.82 -6.31
CA ARG A 114 6.26 13.90 -6.96
C ARG A 114 7.52 14.26 -6.18
N LYS A 115 7.45 14.33 -4.84
CA LYS A 115 8.60 14.64 -3.97
C LYS A 115 9.75 13.63 -4.14
N TYR A 116 9.43 12.34 -4.22
CA TYR A 116 10.43 11.30 -4.49
C TYR A 116 11.09 11.46 -5.85
N THR A 117 10.39 11.98 -6.86
CA THR A 117 10.96 12.19 -8.19
C THR A 117 11.94 13.36 -8.18
N THR A 118 11.61 14.46 -7.51
CA THR A 118 12.52 15.61 -7.35
C THR A 118 13.75 15.30 -6.49
N ASP A 119 13.65 14.39 -5.52
CA ASP A 119 14.79 14.00 -4.69
C ASP A 119 15.75 13.06 -5.42
N LEU A 120 15.26 12.28 -6.39
CA LEU A 120 16.05 11.38 -7.23
C LEU A 120 16.94 12.12 -8.22
N ASP A 121 16.43 13.20 -8.81
CA ASP A 121 17.16 14.05 -9.77
C ASP A 121 18.27 14.89 -9.10
N ASN A 122 18.25 15.01 -7.77
CA ASN A 122 19.22 15.78 -6.98
C ASN A 122 20.29 14.93 -6.28
N ARG A 123 20.38 13.61 -6.54
CA ARG A 123 21.45 12.78 -5.98
C ARG A 123 22.73 12.97 -6.81
N PRO A 124 23.87 13.36 -6.20
CA PRO A 124 25.13 13.41 -6.93
C PRO A 124 25.47 12.01 -7.45
N THR A 125 25.82 11.94 -8.74
CA THR A 125 26.32 10.75 -9.42
C THR A 125 27.61 10.23 -8.81
#